data_AF-A0A955KL70-F1
#
_entry.id   AF-A0A955KL70-F1
#
_cell.length_a   1.000
_cell.length_b   1.000
_cell.length_c   1.000
_cell.angle_alpha   90.00
_cell.angle_beta   90.00
_cell.angle_gamma   90.00
#
_symmetry.space_group_name_H-M   'P 1'
#
loop_
_entity.id
_entity.type
_entity.pdbx_description
1 polymer ?
#
loop_
_entity_poly.entity_id
_entity_poly.type
_entity_poly.pdbx_seq_one_letter_code
_entity_poly.pdbx_strand_id
1 'polypeptide(L)'
;MSSGRRTFPKILAPWCLSIETSVGAVVFVRREKQVYYLLLQYPQGHWDFPKGHQEHGESYEQTMQREVQEETGIENLTIEKSFKKSVWYAYVAKGPEKKSRVEKKNGLWVVKRVLFFLCQAKDMKVEISHEHRGFVWMPFEESYKRLTFPNAKNILKESNKRIMEK
;
A
#
# COMPACT_ATOMS: atom_id res chain seq x y z
N MET A 1 25.29 47.78 -10.63
CA MET A 1 24.47 46.73 -11.30
C MET A 1 25.07 45.36 -10.97
N SER A 2 24.64 44.70 -9.90
CA SER A 2 25.09 43.34 -9.58
C SER A 2 24.14 42.34 -10.27
N SER A 3 24.66 41.62 -11.25
CA SER A 3 23.94 40.59 -11.98
C SER A 3 23.58 39.43 -11.04
N GLY A 4 22.28 39.32 -10.73
CA GLY A 4 21.74 38.18 -10.02
C GLY A 4 21.95 36.90 -10.83
N ARG A 5 22.75 35.97 -10.29
CA ARG A 5 22.76 34.59 -10.78
C ARG A 5 21.40 33.99 -10.53
N ARG A 6 20.61 33.84 -11.60
CA ARG A 6 19.40 33.03 -11.60
C ARG A 6 19.80 31.61 -11.20
N THR A 7 19.37 31.16 -10.03
CA THR A 7 19.46 29.75 -9.65
C THR A 7 18.53 28.97 -10.56
N PHE A 8 19.09 28.23 -11.51
CA PHE A 8 18.34 27.23 -12.25
C PHE A 8 17.78 26.21 -11.25
N PRO A 9 16.49 25.82 -11.34
CA PRO A 9 15.95 24.76 -10.51
C PRO A 9 16.79 23.50 -10.78
N LYS A 10 17.34 22.90 -9.72
CA LYS A 10 18.11 21.66 -9.79
C LYS A 10 17.21 20.58 -10.40
N ILE A 11 17.40 20.29 -11.69
CA ILE A 11 16.88 19.07 -12.29
C ILE A 11 17.41 17.93 -11.42
N LEU A 12 16.49 17.16 -10.84
CA LEU A 12 16.83 16.01 -10.00
C LEU A 12 17.70 15.07 -10.84
N ALA A 13 18.97 14.99 -10.51
CA ALA A 13 19.89 14.15 -11.28
C ALA A 13 19.48 12.67 -11.11
N PRO A 14 19.47 11.83 -12.16
CA PRO A 14 18.84 10.51 -12.14
C PRO A 14 19.28 9.59 -10.98
N TRP A 15 20.53 9.73 -10.54
CA TRP A 15 21.12 9.03 -9.40
C TRP A 15 20.51 9.37 -8.03
N CYS A 16 19.69 10.42 -7.93
CA CYS A 16 18.96 10.74 -6.69
C CYS A 16 17.56 10.10 -6.61
N LEU A 17 17.14 9.37 -7.64
CA LEU A 17 15.82 8.74 -7.75
C LEU A 17 15.89 7.23 -7.50
N SER A 18 14.95 6.70 -6.71
CA SER A 18 14.68 5.27 -6.55
C SER A 18 13.23 5.01 -6.92
N ILE A 19 13.00 4.04 -7.80
CA ILE A 19 11.65 3.57 -8.16
C ILE A 19 11.40 2.27 -7.40
N GLU A 20 10.28 2.22 -6.69
CA GLU A 20 9.90 1.08 -5.88
C GLU A 20 8.50 0.59 -6.23
N THR A 21 8.32 -0.72 -6.21
CA THR A 21 7.01 -1.35 -6.34
C THR A 21 6.66 -2.04 -5.04
N SER A 22 5.48 -1.70 -4.51
CA SER A 22 4.78 -2.49 -3.52
C SER A 22 3.53 -3.11 -4.12
N VAL A 23 3.13 -4.25 -3.58
CA VAL A 23 1.88 -4.90 -3.92
C VAL A 23 1.10 -5.18 -2.64
N GLY A 24 -0.21 -4.97 -2.70
CA GLY A 24 -1.11 -5.18 -1.58
C GLY A 24 -2.49 -5.63 -2.03
N ALA A 25 -3.40 -5.76 -1.06
CA ALA A 25 -4.76 -6.20 -1.30
C ALA A 25 -5.78 -5.40 -0.50
N VAL A 26 -6.87 -5.01 -1.16
CA VAL A 26 -8.12 -4.73 -0.45
C VAL A 26 -8.74 -6.07 -0.08
N VAL A 27 -8.48 -6.51 1.15
CA VAL A 27 -9.03 -7.77 1.66
C VAL A 27 -10.41 -7.50 2.24
N PHE A 28 -11.41 -8.28 1.80
CA PHE A 28 -12.78 -8.18 2.30
C PHE A 28 -13.38 -9.53 2.67
N VAL A 29 -14.39 -9.50 3.53
CA VAL A 29 -15.26 -10.64 3.84
C VAL A 29 -16.70 -10.20 3.67
N ARG A 30 -17.52 -11.05 3.03
CA ARG A 30 -18.99 -10.89 3.04
C ARG A 30 -19.55 -11.69 4.23
N ARG A 31 -20.27 -11.02 5.12
CA ARG A 31 -21.07 -11.66 6.17
C ARG A 31 -22.51 -11.18 6.05
N GLU A 32 -23.42 -12.13 5.88
CA GLU A 32 -24.83 -11.83 5.63
C GLU A 32 -25.00 -10.84 4.47
N LYS A 33 -25.50 -9.64 4.72
CA LYS A 33 -25.71 -8.57 3.73
C LYS A 33 -24.67 -7.44 3.80
N GLN A 34 -23.63 -7.60 4.62
CA GLN A 34 -22.62 -6.57 4.86
C GLN A 34 -21.22 -7.03 4.42
N VAL A 35 -20.46 -6.08 3.88
CA VAL A 35 -19.05 -6.25 3.52
C VAL A 35 -18.19 -5.59 4.58
N TYR A 36 -17.16 -6.31 5.03
CA TYR A 36 -16.15 -5.83 5.96
C TYR A 36 -14.78 -5.82 5.28
N TYR A 37 -13.98 -4.79 5.55
CA TYR A 37 -12.65 -4.59 5.00
C TYR A 37 -11.60 -4.65 6.08
N LEU A 38 -10.47 -5.29 5.78
CA LEU A 38 -9.32 -5.34 6.67
C LEU A 38 -8.45 -4.11 6.47
N LEU A 39 -8.17 -3.40 7.56
CA LEU A 39 -7.18 -2.33 7.62
C LEU A 39 -6.16 -2.63 8.71
N LEU A 40 -4.90 -2.27 8.45
CA LEU A 40 -3.79 -2.42 9.39
C LEU A 40 -3.34 -1.06 9.91
N GLN A 41 -2.92 -1.01 11.17
CA GLN A 41 -2.31 0.17 11.77
C GLN A 41 -0.79 0.09 11.67
N TYR A 42 -0.22 0.93 10.81
CA TYR A 42 1.21 0.96 10.59
C TYR A 42 1.94 1.63 11.78
N PRO A 43 3.24 1.35 11.99
CA PRO A 43 4.01 1.90 13.11
C PRO A 43 4.05 3.43 13.13
N GLN A 44 3.92 4.09 11.98
CA GLN A 44 3.87 5.54 11.87
C GLN A 44 2.48 6.12 12.23
N GLY A 45 1.53 5.28 12.65
CA GLY A 45 0.21 5.66 13.14
C GLY A 45 -0.87 5.77 12.07
N HIS A 46 -0.53 5.61 10.79
CA HIS A 46 -1.48 5.63 9.69
C HIS A 46 -2.18 4.28 9.52
N TRP A 47 -3.33 4.32 8.85
CA TRP A 47 -4.14 3.16 8.51
C TRP A 47 -4.20 2.98 7.00
N ASP A 48 -3.91 1.78 6.55
CA ASP A 48 -3.90 1.38 5.15
C ASP A 48 -4.20 -0.12 5.00
N PHE A 49 -4.28 -0.59 3.77
CA PHE A 49 -4.39 -2.00 3.44
C PHE A 49 -3.08 -2.77 3.67
N PRO A 50 -3.12 -4.11 3.80
CA PRO A 50 -1.92 -4.93 3.78
C PRO A 50 -1.17 -4.79 2.45
N LYS A 51 0.14 -4.59 2.52
CA LYS A 51 1.04 -4.43 1.36
C LYS A 51 2.51 -4.46 1.79
N GLY A 52 3.36 -4.97 0.91
CA GLY A 52 4.81 -4.81 1.05
C GLY A 52 5.52 -4.79 -0.29
N HIS A 53 6.84 -4.92 -0.26
CA HIS A 53 7.70 -4.72 -1.44
C HIS A 53 7.71 -5.97 -2.32
N GLN A 54 7.74 -5.77 -3.63
CA GLN A 54 7.95 -6.88 -4.56
C GLN A 54 9.39 -7.39 -4.45
N GLU A 55 9.54 -8.68 -4.19
CA GLU A 55 10.86 -9.33 -4.18
C GLU A 55 11.29 -9.76 -5.59
N HIS A 56 12.58 -10.03 -5.74
CA HIS A 56 13.16 -10.38 -7.04
C HIS A 56 12.57 -11.71 -7.54
N GLY A 57 12.03 -11.69 -8.76
CA GLY A 57 11.45 -12.88 -9.40
C GLY A 57 9.99 -13.15 -9.05
N GLU A 58 9.38 -12.42 -8.12
CA GLU A 58 7.96 -12.58 -7.81
C GLU A 58 7.06 -11.96 -8.88
N SER A 59 5.98 -12.66 -9.24
CA SER A 59 4.83 -12.03 -9.88
C SER A 59 4.07 -11.16 -8.86
N TYR A 60 3.29 -10.20 -9.35
CA TYR A 60 2.48 -9.37 -8.46
C TYR A 60 1.48 -10.16 -7.61
N GLU A 61 0.93 -11.26 -8.14
CA GLU A 61 0.00 -12.10 -7.36
C GLU A 61 0.74 -12.85 -6.25
N GLN A 62 1.96 -13.35 -6.52
CA GLN A 62 2.81 -14.00 -5.52
C GLN A 62 3.19 -13.01 -4.41
N THR A 63 3.68 -11.82 -4.76
CA THR A 63 3.97 -10.77 -3.77
C THR A 63 2.74 -10.45 -2.94
N MET A 64 1.57 -10.26 -3.57
CA MET A 64 0.34 -9.95 -2.83
C MET A 64 -0.03 -11.05 -1.84
N GLN A 65 0.02 -12.33 -2.26
CA GLN A 65 -0.31 -13.45 -1.40
C GLN A 65 0.67 -13.59 -0.24
N ARG A 66 1.98 -13.51 -0.51
CA ARG A 66 3.03 -13.57 0.51
C ARG A 66 2.86 -12.45 1.53
N GLU A 67 2.74 -11.20 1.07
CA GLU A 67 2.64 -10.04 1.96
C GLU A 67 1.38 -10.09 2.83
N VAL A 68 0.22 -10.45 2.26
CA VAL A 68 -1.01 -10.59 3.08
C VAL A 68 -0.85 -11.71 4.11
N GLN A 69 -0.24 -12.84 3.73
CA GLN A 69 0.02 -13.94 4.66
C GLN A 69 1.00 -13.53 5.76
N GLU A 70 2.12 -12.90 5.42
CA GLU A 70 3.15 -12.46 6.37
C GLU A 70 2.63 -11.41 7.35
N GLU A 71 1.85 -10.44 6.87
CA GLU A 71 1.33 -9.36 7.70
C GLU A 71 0.13 -9.77 8.57
N THR A 72 -0.68 -10.74 8.12
CA THR A 72 -2.02 -10.99 8.70
C THR A 72 -2.35 -12.46 8.98
N GLY A 73 -1.52 -13.40 8.54
CA GLY A 73 -1.79 -14.83 8.62
C GLY A 73 -2.91 -15.33 7.69
N ILE A 74 -3.50 -14.45 6.86
CA ILE A 74 -4.59 -14.84 5.96
C ILE A 74 -4.04 -15.57 4.74
N GLU A 75 -4.56 -16.77 4.50
CA GLU A 75 -4.24 -17.61 3.34
C GLU A 75 -5.47 -17.82 2.44
N ASN A 76 -5.24 -18.43 1.27
CA ASN A 76 -6.30 -18.90 0.36
C ASN A 76 -7.30 -17.80 -0.08
N LEU A 77 -6.78 -16.61 -0.36
CA LEU A 77 -7.56 -15.49 -0.87
C LEU A 77 -8.17 -15.80 -2.25
N THR A 78 -9.45 -15.47 -2.43
CA THR A 78 -10.09 -15.50 -3.75
C THR A 78 -9.90 -14.14 -4.42
N ILE A 79 -9.13 -14.10 -5.52
CA ILE A 79 -8.80 -12.86 -6.23
C ILE A 79 -9.91 -12.48 -7.22
N GLU A 80 -10.37 -11.24 -7.16
CA GLU A 80 -11.21 -10.65 -8.20
C GLU A 80 -10.35 -10.31 -9.43
N LYS A 81 -10.27 -11.24 -10.39
CA LYS A 81 -9.37 -11.11 -11.55
C LYS A 81 -9.55 -9.84 -12.39
N SER A 82 -10.76 -9.26 -12.41
CA SER A 82 -11.02 -8.03 -13.18
C SER A 82 -10.72 -6.74 -12.42
N PHE A 83 -10.31 -6.84 -11.14
CA PHE A 83 -9.99 -5.67 -10.33
C PHE A 83 -8.49 -5.62 -10.02
N LYS A 84 -7.84 -4.60 -10.56
CA LYS A 84 -6.45 -4.29 -10.30
C LYS A 84 -6.25 -2.79 -10.45
N LYS A 85 -5.69 -2.14 -9.43
CA LYS A 85 -5.51 -0.69 -9.42
C LYS A 85 -4.12 -0.32 -8.91
N SER A 86 -3.52 0.70 -9.52
CA SER A 86 -2.21 1.20 -9.10
C SER A 86 -2.31 2.64 -8.64
N VAL A 87 -1.66 2.97 -7.54
CA VAL A 87 -1.45 4.34 -7.09
C VAL A 87 0.04 4.67 -7.14
N TRP A 88 0.34 5.93 -7.43
CA TRP A 88 1.70 6.45 -7.46
C TRP A 88 1.80 7.60 -6.48
N TYR A 89 2.91 7.66 -5.77
CA TYR A 89 3.29 8.84 -4.98
C TYR A 89 4.81 8.95 -4.92
N ALA A 90 5.28 10.15 -4.63
CA ALA A 90 6.68 10.42 -4.42
C ALA A 90 6.92 11.03 -3.05
N TYR A 91 8.05 10.67 -2.42
CA TYR A 91 8.48 11.27 -1.17
C TYR A 91 10.00 11.31 -1.10
N VAL A 92 10.53 12.11 -0.17
CA VAL A 92 11.95 12.14 0.13
C VAL A 92 12.19 11.30 1.38
N ALA A 93 13.08 10.32 1.30
CA ALA A 93 13.48 9.51 2.43
C ALA A 93 14.05 10.38 3.56
N LYS A 94 13.63 10.09 4.80
CA LYS A 94 14.02 10.85 6.00
C LYS A 94 14.47 9.90 7.11
N GLY A 95 15.12 10.46 8.14
CA GLY A 95 15.48 9.71 9.34
C GLY A 95 16.33 8.46 9.07
N PRO A 96 16.01 7.30 9.68
CA PRO A 96 16.75 6.06 9.50
C PRO A 96 16.77 5.57 8.04
N GLU A 97 15.67 5.74 7.30
CA GLU A 97 15.58 5.34 5.88
C GLU A 97 16.59 6.11 5.02
N LYS A 98 16.73 7.43 5.25
CA LYS A 98 17.74 8.24 4.56
C LYS A 98 19.15 7.70 4.77
N LYS A 99 19.50 7.34 6.02
CA LYS A 99 20.83 6.80 6.35
C LYS A 99 21.11 5.50 5.59
N SER A 100 20.16 4.55 5.69
CA SER A 100 20.23 3.26 5.00
C SER A 100 20.36 3.41 3.48
N ARG A 101 19.61 4.34 2.87
CA ARG A 101 19.71 4.60 1.43
C ARG A 101 21.06 5.18 1.03
N VAL A 102 21.63 6.10 1.81
CA VAL A 102 22.96 6.66 1.52
C VAL A 102 24.02 5.55 1.56
N GLU A 103 23.99 4.69 2.59
CA GLU A 103 24.91 3.56 2.73
C GLU A 103 24.79 2.59 1.54
N LYS A 104 23.56 2.29 1.11
CA LYS A 104 23.27 1.42 -0.04
C LYS A 104 23.42 2.12 -1.40
N LYS A 105 23.83 3.40 -1.42
CA LYS A 105 23.93 4.24 -2.63
C LYS A 105 22.63 4.32 -3.45
N ASN A 106 21.50 4.33 -2.76
CA ASN A 106 20.17 4.50 -3.33
C ASN A 106 19.76 5.98 -3.40
N GLY A 107 18.87 6.30 -4.34
CA GLY A 107 18.27 7.62 -4.46
C GLY A 107 17.41 8.01 -3.26
N LEU A 108 17.48 9.27 -2.85
CA LEU A 108 16.70 9.80 -1.71
C LEU A 108 15.28 10.20 -2.11
N TRP A 109 15.04 10.49 -3.38
CA TRP A 109 13.70 10.67 -3.92
C TRP A 109 13.14 9.30 -4.29
N VAL A 110 12.06 8.92 -3.63
CA VAL A 110 11.41 7.64 -3.85
C VAL A 110 10.14 7.88 -4.64
N VAL A 111 10.04 7.27 -5.81
CA VAL A 111 8.79 7.17 -6.58
C VAL A 111 8.24 5.78 -6.35
N LYS A 112 7.16 5.71 -5.58
CA LYS A 112 6.56 4.46 -5.16
C LYS A 112 5.29 4.20 -5.95
N ARG A 113 5.26 3.05 -6.61
CA ARG A 113 4.06 2.44 -7.18
C ARG A 113 3.52 1.43 -6.18
N VAL A 114 2.24 1.52 -5.84
CA VAL A 114 1.55 0.49 -5.07
C VAL A 114 0.43 -0.09 -5.91
N LEU A 115 0.47 -1.40 -6.08
CA LEU A 115 -0.54 -2.15 -6.82
C LEU A 115 -1.47 -2.87 -5.85
N PHE A 116 -2.77 -2.64 -5.97
CA PHE A 116 -3.79 -3.28 -5.16
C PHE A 116 -4.63 -4.27 -5.97
N PHE A 117 -4.71 -5.49 -5.45
CA PHE A 117 -5.73 -6.48 -5.82
C PHE A 117 -6.97 -6.32 -4.94
N LEU A 118 -8.09 -6.90 -5.39
CA LEU A 118 -9.28 -7.07 -4.56
C LEU A 118 -9.44 -8.55 -4.25
N CYS A 119 -9.47 -8.88 -2.96
CA CYS A 119 -9.34 -10.25 -2.50
C CYS A 119 -10.41 -10.56 -1.45
N GLN A 120 -11.16 -11.64 -1.66
CA GLN A 120 -12.08 -12.14 -0.65
C GLN A 120 -11.37 -13.15 0.25
N ALA A 121 -11.42 -12.92 1.56
CA ALA A 121 -11.00 -13.91 2.56
C ALA A 121 -12.17 -14.82 2.96
N LYS A 122 -11.84 -16.02 3.43
CA LYS A 122 -12.83 -17.02 3.86
C LYS A 122 -13.52 -16.64 5.17
N ASP A 123 -12.74 -16.13 6.12
CA ASP A 123 -13.21 -15.65 7.42
C ASP A 123 -12.42 -14.40 7.84
N MET A 124 -12.64 -13.95 9.08
CA MET A 124 -12.06 -12.70 9.61
C MET A 124 -10.91 -12.97 10.59
N LYS A 125 -10.35 -14.19 10.62
CA LYS A 125 -9.21 -14.52 11.47
C LYS A 125 -7.98 -13.79 10.96
N VAL A 126 -7.26 -13.16 11.88
CA VAL A 126 -6.03 -12.41 11.61
C VAL A 126 -5.05 -12.70 12.73
N GLU A 127 -3.83 -13.04 12.35
CA GLU A 127 -2.66 -13.09 13.21
C GLU A 127 -1.72 -11.97 12.74
N ILE A 128 -1.79 -10.83 13.45
CA ILE A 128 -1.06 -9.62 13.04
C ILE A 128 0.45 -9.80 13.26
N SER A 129 1.24 -9.44 12.26
CA SER A 129 2.69 -9.49 12.37
C SER A 129 3.24 -8.36 13.25
N HIS A 130 4.52 -8.46 13.61
CA HIS A 130 5.24 -7.45 14.37
C HIS A 130 5.45 -6.13 13.60
N GLU A 131 5.17 -6.11 12.30
CA GLU A 131 5.28 -4.91 11.46
C GLU A 131 4.15 -3.91 11.74
N HIS A 132 3.05 -4.36 12.34
CA HIS A 132 1.85 -3.55 12.55
C HIS A 132 1.49 -3.47 14.02
N ARG A 133 0.85 -2.36 14.41
CA ARG A 133 0.39 -2.12 15.78
C ARG A 133 -0.96 -2.76 16.08
N GLY A 134 -1.70 -3.16 15.04
CA GLY A 134 -3.02 -3.76 15.17
C GLY A 134 -3.76 -3.78 13.84
N PHE A 135 -4.98 -4.31 13.89
CA PHE A 135 -5.85 -4.43 12.73
C PHE A 135 -7.30 -4.16 13.12
N VAL A 136 -8.13 -3.91 12.12
CA VAL A 136 -9.57 -3.74 12.25
C VAL A 136 -10.26 -4.33 11.03
N TRP A 137 -11.42 -4.95 11.28
CA TRP A 137 -12.40 -5.23 10.25
C TRP A 137 -13.57 -4.27 10.41
N MET A 138 -13.91 -3.54 9.35
CA MET A 138 -14.97 -2.55 9.43
C MET A 138 -15.81 -2.49 8.15
N PRO A 139 -17.08 -2.07 8.24
CA PRO A 139 -17.88 -1.78 7.07
C PRO A 139 -17.30 -0.63 6.24
N PHE A 140 -17.87 -0.42 5.04
CA PHE A 140 -17.35 0.53 4.06
C PHE A 140 -17.17 1.95 4.62
N GLU A 141 -18.20 2.49 5.27
CA GLU A 141 -18.20 3.88 5.73
C GLU A 141 -17.14 4.14 6.81
N GLU A 142 -17.02 3.23 7.78
CA GLU A 142 -16.03 3.32 8.85
C GLU A 142 -14.62 3.10 8.30
N SER A 143 -14.45 2.15 7.38
CA SER A 143 -13.17 1.91 6.70
C SER A 143 -12.71 3.14 5.91
N TYR A 144 -13.63 3.77 5.18
CA TYR A 144 -13.35 4.99 4.40
C TYR A 144 -12.93 6.15 5.31
N LYS A 145 -13.56 6.30 6.47
CA LYS A 145 -13.19 7.30 7.47
C LYS A 145 -11.85 6.99 8.13
N ARG A 146 -11.57 5.71 8.41
CA ARG A 146 -10.35 5.24 9.10
C ARG A 146 -9.10 5.36 8.24
N LEU A 147 -9.19 5.06 6.95
CA LEU A 147 -8.07 5.15 6.01
C LEU A 147 -7.42 6.54 6.06
N THR A 148 -6.10 6.57 6.12
CA THR A 148 -5.37 7.84 6.28
C THR A 148 -5.22 8.58 4.94
N PHE A 149 -4.92 7.85 3.87
CA PHE A 149 -4.51 8.47 2.60
C PHE A 149 -5.67 8.56 1.60
N PRO A 150 -5.83 9.70 0.87
CA PRO A 150 -6.85 9.85 -0.16
C PRO A 150 -6.78 8.78 -1.26
N ASN A 151 -5.56 8.36 -1.63
CA ASN A 151 -5.35 7.30 -2.61
C ASN A 151 -5.98 5.97 -2.14
N ALA A 152 -5.74 5.57 -0.89
CA ALA A 152 -6.34 4.36 -0.33
C ALA A 152 -7.87 4.47 -0.24
N LYS A 153 -8.40 5.65 0.12
CA LYS A 153 -9.85 5.90 0.13
C LYS A 153 -10.50 5.74 -1.25
N ASN A 154 -9.84 6.21 -2.31
CA ASN A 154 -10.31 6.05 -3.68
C ASN A 154 -10.29 4.58 -4.09
N ILE A 155 -9.22 3.86 -3.76
CA ILE A 155 -9.13 2.41 -3.97
C ILE A 155 -10.30 1.69 -3.27
N LEU A 156 -10.58 2.01 -2.00
CA LEU A 156 -11.71 1.43 -1.27
C LEU A 156 -13.05 1.68 -1.96
N LYS A 157 -13.28 2.92 -2.42
CA LYS A 157 -14.51 3.31 -3.11
C LYS A 157 -14.72 2.51 -4.39
N GLU A 158 -13.68 2.38 -5.21
CA GLU A 158 -13.72 1.58 -6.44
C GLU A 158 -13.91 0.09 -6.14
N SER A 159 -13.23 -0.44 -5.12
CA SER A 159 -13.40 -1.82 -4.67
C SER A 159 -14.82 -2.10 -4.19
N ASN A 160 -15.39 -1.24 -3.35
CA ASN A 160 -16.76 -1.39 -2.87
C ASN A 160 -17.76 -1.35 -4.02
N LYS A 161 -17.62 -0.39 -4.95
CA LYS A 161 -18.44 -0.34 -6.17
C LYS A 161 -18.37 -1.66 -6.94
N ARG A 162 -17.17 -2.19 -7.17
CA ARG A 162 -16.98 -3.47 -7.87
C ARG A 162 -17.65 -4.66 -7.17
N ILE A 163 -17.61 -4.68 -5.83
CA ILE A 163 -18.26 -5.73 -5.02
C ILE A 163 -19.78 -5.61 -5.12
N MET A 164 -20.35 -4.40 -5.09
CA MET A 164 -21.81 -4.19 -5.10
C MET A 164 -22.45 -4.39 -6.49
N GLU A 165 -21.67 -4.26 -7.56
CA GLU A 165 -22.13 -4.54 -8.94
C GLU A 165 -22.18 -6.05 -9.26
N LYS A 166 -21.77 -6.91 -8.32
CA LYS A 166 -21.83 -8.38 -8.43
C LYS A 166 -22.89 -8.96 -7.50
#